data_AF-A0A1Q9LRT5-F1
#
_entry.id   AF-A0A1Q9LRT5-F1
#
_cell.length_a   1.000
_cell.length_b   1.000
_cell.length_c   1.000
_cell.angle_alpha   90.00
_cell.angle_beta   90.00
_cell.angle_gamma   90.00
#
_symmetry.space_group_name_H-M   'P 1'
#
loop_
_entity.id
_entity.type
_entity.pdbx_description
1 polymer ?
#
loop_
_entity_poly.entity_id
_entity_poly.type
_entity_poly.pdbx_seq_one_letter_code
_entity_poly.pdbx_strand_id
1 'polypeptide(L)'
;MAISDLHISYEENREIVRGLRPDSPDDWLIVAGDVAETTTDVRWALGLLAERFAKVIWVPGNHELWTMKDDPVQARGVARYEALVALCRELGVVTPEDEYPVWEGDGGPVRITPLFIGYDYTFRAPGTATKEESLAYAHKTGVVCTDEYYLHPDPHPGRDDWCRERVAITRERLDACDPSVPFLFVNHYPLVRDPTRVLHYPEFAQWCGTELTADWHTRYPTAGMVYGHLHIPRITHHDGVKFQEVSLGYPREWKRHGNPHGLLRRILPTPERV
;
A
#
# COMPACT_ATOMS: atom_id res chain seq x y z
N MET A 1 0.58 -14.75 0.78
CA MET A 1 -0.56 -14.17 0.03
C MET A 1 -0.63 -12.66 0.26
N ALA A 2 -1.46 -11.93 -0.48
CA ALA A 2 -1.67 -10.50 -0.30
C ALA A 2 -3.11 -10.04 -0.54
N ILE A 3 -3.49 -8.93 0.09
CA ILE A 3 -4.73 -8.18 -0.11
C ILE A 3 -4.50 -6.71 0.31
N SER A 4 -5.30 -5.77 -0.19
CA SER A 4 -5.30 -4.37 0.25
C SER A 4 -6.70 -3.77 0.16
N ASP A 5 -6.84 -2.50 0.58
CA ASP A 5 -8.06 -1.71 0.37
C ASP A 5 -9.28 -2.42 0.97
N LEU A 6 -9.11 -2.90 2.21
CA LEU A 6 -10.13 -3.63 2.94
C LEU A 6 -11.30 -2.71 3.30
N HIS A 7 -11.06 -1.43 3.63
CA HIS A 7 -12.11 -0.45 3.94
C HIS A 7 -13.20 -1.00 4.87
N ILE A 8 -12.82 -1.55 6.02
CA ILE A 8 -13.75 -2.31 6.90
C ILE A 8 -14.77 -1.44 7.63
N SER A 9 -14.73 -0.12 7.43
CA SER A 9 -15.82 0.79 7.82
C SER A 9 -17.13 0.45 7.09
N TYR A 10 -17.05 -0.25 5.95
CA TYR A 10 -18.17 -0.93 5.33
C TYR A 10 -18.37 -2.32 5.95
N GLU A 11 -19.55 -2.58 6.51
CA GLU A 11 -19.85 -3.86 7.17
C GLU A 11 -19.67 -5.06 6.22
N GLU A 12 -20.02 -4.93 4.93
CA GLU A 12 -19.81 -6.02 3.98
C GLU A 12 -18.33 -6.39 3.83
N ASN A 13 -17.43 -5.41 3.85
CA ASN A 13 -16.00 -5.67 3.80
C ASN A 13 -15.48 -6.21 5.15
N ARG A 14 -16.07 -5.74 6.26
CA ARG A 14 -15.78 -6.29 7.60
C ARG A 14 -16.09 -7.79 7.66
N GLU A 15 -17.22 -8.23 7.11
CA GLU A 15 -17.57 -9.65 7.03
C GLU A 15 -16.61 -10.45 6.14
N ILE A 16 -16.12 -9.87 5.04
CA ILE A 16 -15.08 -10.49 4.21
C ILE A 16 -13.83 -10.75 5.06
N VAL A 17 -13.34 -9.75 5.81
CA VAL A 17 -12.18 -9.90 6.70
C VAL A 17 -12.41 -10.95 7.78
N ARG A 18 -13.63 -11.05 8.34
CA ARG A 18 -13.99 -12.14 9.27
C ARG A 18 -13.87 -13.52 8.63
N GLY A 19 -14.15 -13.64 7.34
CA GLY A 19 -14.07 -14.88 6.57
C GLY A 19 -12.66 -15.27 6.12
N LEU A 20 -11.71 -14.34 6.05
CA LEU A 20 -10.35 -14.63 5.56
C LEU A 20 -9.64 -15.70 6.41
N ARG A 21 -9.10 -16.72 5.75
CA ARG A 21 -8.32 -17.82 6.35
C ARG A 21 -7.10 -18.11 5.50
N PRO A 22 -6.00 -18.59 6.10
CA PRO A 22 -4.91 -19.16 5.32
C PRO A 22 -5.31 -20.49 4.67
N ASP A 23 -4.58 -20.90 3.65
CA ASP A 23 -4.67 -22.25 3.07
C ASP A 23 -3.87 -23.27 3.94
N SER A 24 -2.80 -22.80 4.59
CA SER A 24 -1.89 -23.56 5.46
C SER A 24 -1.57 -22.79 6.75
N PRO A 25 -1.36 -23.46 7.91
CA PRO A 25 -0.96 -22.77 9.14
C PRO A 25 0.34 -21.96 9.00
N ASP A 26 1.19 -22.26 8.01
CA ASP A 26 2.46 -21.58 7.76
C ASP A 26 2.34 -20.36 6.82
N ASP A 27 1.13 -20.05 6.34
CA ASP A 27 0.94 -18.98 5.36
C ASP A 27 1.16 -17.59 5.94
N TRP A 28 1.84 -16.75 5.16
CA TRP A 28 2.02 -15.33 5.44
C TRP A 28 0.98 -14.51 4.68
N LEU A 29 0.54 -13.40 5.27
CA LEU A 29 -0.37 -12.44 4.64
C LEU A 29 0.26 -11.04 4.58
N ILE A 30 0.30 -10.48 3.38
CA ILE A 30 0.58 -9.07 3.14
C ILE A 30 -0.74 -8.30 3.12
N VAL A 31 -0.82 -7.21 3.87
CA VAL A 31 -1.94 -6.26 3.90
C VAL A 31 -1.43 -4.91 3.39
N ALA A 32 -1.66 -4.62 2.09
CA ALA A 32 -1.02 -3.49 1.40
C ALA A 32 -1.80 -2.16 1.49
N GLY A 33 -2.11 -1.76 2.72
CA GLY A 33 -2.76 -0.49 3.04
C GLY A 33 -4.27 -0.47 2.91
N ASP A 34 -4.87 0.63 3.36
CA ASP A 34 -6.29 0.93 3.36
C ASP A 34 -7.14 -0.15 4.07
N VAL A 35 -6.71 -0.54 5.26
CA VAL A 35 -7.45 -1.44 6.16
C VAL A 35 -8.73 -0.77 6.66
N ALA A 36 -8.58 0.43 7.25
CA ALA A 36 -9.65 1.23 7.83
C ALA A 36 -9.15 2.66 8.10
N GLU A 37 -10.07 3.60 8.38
CA GLU A 37 -9.70 4.97 8.73
C GLU A 37 -9.40 5.16 10.22
N THR A 38 -9.94 4.33 11.12
CA THR A 38 -9.79 4.50 12.58
C THR A 38 -8.81 3.50 13.18
N THR A 39 -8.05 3.91 14.20
CA THR A 39 -7.09 3.01 14.88
C THR A 39 -7.76 1.80 15.54
N THR A 40 -8.99 1.95 16.03
CA THR A 40 -9.78 0.84 16.61
C THR A 40 -10.05 -0.25 15.57
N ASP A 41 -10.49 0.14 14.37
CA ASP A 41 -10.81 -0.80 13.30
C ASP A 41 -9.56 -1.41 12.70
N VAL A 42 -8.48 -0.63 12.52
CA VAL A 42 -7.18 -1.15 12.12
C VAL A 42 -6.70 -2.21 13.12
N ARG A 43 -6.77 -1.95 14.43
CA ARG A 43 -6.43 -2.93 15.47
C ARG A 43 -7.25 -4.20 15.34
N TRP A 44 -8.56 -4.06 15.18
CA TRP A 44 -9.46 -5.21 15.09
C TRP A 44 -9.12 -6.08 13.87
N ALA A 45 -8.95 -5.49 12.69
CA ALA A 45 -8.67 -6.25 11.46
C ALA A 45 -7.29 -6.90 11.50
N LEU A 46 -6.24 -6.14 11.81
CA LEU A 46 -4.88 -6.68 11.85
C LEU A 46 -4.72 -7.71 12.97
N GLY A 47 -5.35 -7.51 14.13
CA GLY A 47 -5.34 -8.49 15.22
C GLY A 47 -6.00 -9.80 14.83
N LEU A 48 -7.18 -9.74 14.21
CA LEU A 48 -7.88 -10.93 13.72
C LEU A 48 -7.07 -11.71 12.67
N LEU A 49 -6.36 -11.00 11.79
CA LEU A 49 -5.50 -11.62 10.79
C LEU A 49 -4.24 -12.21 11.43
N ALA A 50 -3.62 -11.52 12.39
CA ALA A 50 -2.44 -11.99 13.10
C ALA A 50 -2.72 -13.25 13.94
N GLU A 51 -3.95 -13.44 14.43
CA GLU A 51 -4.38 -14.68 15.09
C GLU A 51 -4.46 -15.89 14.15
N ARG A 52 -4.54 -15.67 12.83
CA ARG A 52 -4.85 -16.72 11.83
C ARG A 52 -3.68 -17.08 10.94
N PHE A 53 -2.89 -16.10 10.54
CA PHE A 53 -1.75 -16.29 9.63
C PHE A 53 -0.46 -16.38 10.44
N ALA A 54 0.48 -17.23 10.03
CA ALA A 54 1.77 -17.39 10.72
C ALA A 54 2.56 -16.07 10.80
N LYS A 55 2.38 -15.20 9.81
CA LYS A 55 2.93 -13.86 9.80
C LYS A 55 2.04 -12.92 9.02
N VAL A 56 1.79 -11.74 9.58
CA VAL A 56 1.13 -10.64 8.88
C VAL A 56 2.13 -9.52 8.68
N ILE A 57 2.15 -8.96 7.47
CA ILE A 57 3.00 -7.85 7.06
C ILE A 57 2.07 -6.75 6.59
N TRP A 58 2.12 -5.59 7.23
CA TRP A 58 1.28 -4.44 6.91
C TRP A 58 2.13 -3.30 6.37
N VAL A 59 1.58 -2.56 5.42
CA VAL A 59 2.05 -1.22 5.04
C VAL A 59 0.88 -0.24 5.14
N PRO A 60 1.11 1.02 5.52
CA PRO A 60 0.03 2.01 5.58
C PRO A 60 -0.47 2.40 4.19
N GLY A 61 -1.79 2.53 4.05
CA GLY A 61 -2.39 3.27 2.95
C GLY A 61 -2.60 4.74 3.32
N ASN A 62 -3.30 5.50 2.47
CA ASN A 62 -3.66 6.87 2.83
C ASN A 62 -4.76 6.90 3.91
N HIS A 63 -5.69 5.95 3.91
CA HIS A 63 -6.84 5.96 4.82
C HIS A 63 -6.42 5.77 6.29
N GLU A 64 -5.44 4.89 6.57
CA GLU A 64 -4.95 4.75 7.94
C GLU A 64 -4.31 6.05 8.46
N LEU A 65 -3.76 6.88 7.58
CA LEU A 65 -3.10 8.14 7.94
C LEU A 65 -4.08 9.32 8.10
N TRP A 66 -5.38 9.12 7.86
CA TRP A 66 -6.40 10.13 8.09
C TRP A 66 -6.69 10.30 9.59
N THR A 67 -6.67 11.54 10.09
CA THR A 67 -7.13 11.80 11.47
C THR A 67 -8.63 12.03 11.50
N MET A 68 -9.39 10.96 11.74
CA MET A 68 -10.85 11.02 11.84
C MET A 68 -11.31 11.58 13.18
N LYS A 69 -12.44 12.33 13.19
CA LYS A 69 -12.98 12.96 14.40
C LYS A 69 -13.32 11.96 15.51
N ASP A 70 -13.82 10.79 15.14
CA ASP A 70 -14.29 9.76 16.06
C ASP A 70 -13.21 8.71 16.38
N ASP A 71 -11.98 8.90 15.89
CA ASP A 71 -10.84 8.04 16.22
C ASP A 71 -10.39 8.33 17.66
N PRO A 72 -10.26 7.33 18.56
CA PRO A 72 -9.72 7.57 19.89
C PRO A 72 -8.29 8.13 19.87
N VAL A 73 -7.52 7.85 18.82
CA VAL A 73 -6.17 8.39 18.63
C VAL A 73 -6.23 9.60 17.70
N GLN A 74 -6.21 10.79 18.29
CA GLN A 74 -6.24 12.07 17.58
C GLN A 74 -4.86 12.55 17.08
N ALA A 75 -3.87 11.65 17.00
CA ALA A 75 -2.56 11.95 16.45
C ALA A 75 -2.65 12.29 14.95
N ARG A 76 -1.67 13.06 14.46
CA ARG A 76 -1.55 13.54 13.07
C ARG A 76 -0.17 13.23 12.51
N GLY A 77 -0.07 13.14 11.19
CA GLY A 77 1.20 12.96 10.47
C GLY A 77 2.09 11.86 11.03
N VAL A 78 3.36 12.19 11.27
CA VAL A 78 4.36 11.23 11.76
C VAL A 78 3.91 10.57 13.05
N ALA A 79 3.38 11.33 14.01
CA ALA A 79 2.93 10.79 15.29
C ALA A 79 1.77 9.78 15.12
N ARG A 80 0.90 9.98 14.13
CA ARG A 80 -0.16 9.01 13.79
C ARG A 80 0.43 7.73 13.21
N TYR A 81 1.36 7.88 12.27
CA TYR A 81 2.06 6.73 11.68
C TYR A 81 2.80 5.90 12.75
N GLU A 82 3.53 6.56 13.65
CA GLU A 82 4.24 5.91 14.75
C GLU A 82 3.28 5.18 15.71
N ALA A 83 2.10 5.75 15.99
CA ALA A 83 1.08 5.09 16.80
C ALA A 83 0.55 3.80 16.13
N LEU A 84 0.37 3.80 14.81
CA LEU A 84 -0.02 2.61 14.04
C LEU A 84 1.09 1.55 14.02
N VAL A 85 2.35 1.97 13.89
CA VAL A 85 3.50 1.06 13.98
C VAL A 85 3.58 0.43 15.37
N ALA A 86 3.40 1.22 16.44
CA ALA A 86 3.38 0.70 17.81
C ALA A 86 2.24 -0.30 18.02
N LEU A 87 1.04 0.00 17.52
CA LEU A 87 -0.10 -0.92 17.52
C LEU A 87 0.24 -2.23 16.79
N CYS A 88 0.87 -2.17 15.62
CA CYS A 88 1.26 -3.37 14.88
C CYS A 88 2.27 -4.22 15.65
N ARG A 89 3.24 -3.60 16.33
CA ARG A 89 4.22 -4.29 17.18
C ARG A 89 3.55 -5.03 18.34
N GLU A 90 2.54 -4.45 18.98
CA GLU A 90 1.74 -5.13 20.02
C GLU A 90 1.03 -6.38 19.48
N LEU A 91 0.65 -6.39 18.21
CA LEU A 91 -0.03 -7.51 17.55
C LEU A 91 0.95 -8.52 16.90
N GLY A 92 2.26 -8.27 16.93
CA GLY A 92 3.25 -9.09 16.23
C GLY A 92 3.18 -8.95 14.69
N VAL A 93 2.61 -7.86 14.19
CA VAL A 93 2.50 -7.55 12.76
C VAL A 93 3.75 -6.81 12.30
N VAL A 94 4.37 -7.27 11.22
CA VAL A 94 5.56 -6.64 10.61
C VAL A 94 5.14 -5.35 9.91
N THR A 95 5.93 -4.30 10.10
CA THR A 95 5.70 -2.96 9.54
C THR A 95 6.85 -2.53 8.62
N PRO A 96 6.73 -1.38 7.91
CA PRO A 96 7.86 -0.82 7.18
C PRO A 96 9.05 -0.48 8.06
N GLU A 97 8.90 -0.31 9.38
CA GLU A 97 9.96 0.11 10.30
C GLU A 97 10.77 -1.07 10.88
N ASP A 98 10.33 -2.31 10.64
CA ASP A 98 11.00 -3.50 11.15
C ASP A 98 12.00 -4.05 10.11
N GLU A 99 12.84 -5.00 10.52
CA GLU A 99 13.74 -5.71 9.61
C GLU A 99 12.93 -6.45 8.52
N TYR A 100 13.40 -6.40 7.28
CA TYR A 100 12.71 -7.03 6.15
C TYR A 100 12.74 -8.56 6.28
N PRO A 101 11.59 -9.22 6.50
CA PRO A 101 11.58 -10.65 6.68
C PRO A 101 11.88 -11.36 5.36
N VAL A 102 12.64 -12.44 5.43
CA VAL A 102 12.91 -13.32 4.29
C VAL A 102 11.93 -14.49 4.32
N TRP A 103 11.22 -14.69 3.22
CA TRP A 103 10.40 -15.86 2.99
C TRP A 103 11.25 -16.94 2.32
N GLU A 104 11.36 -18.12 2.94
CA GLU A 104 12.24 -19.22 2.51
C GLU A 104 11.47 -20.41 1.92
N GLY A 105 10.37 -20.16 1.22
CA GLY A 105 9.56 -21.23 0.63
C GLY A 105 9.98 -21.64 -0.78
N ASP A 106 9.07 -22.34 -1.46
CA ASP A 106 9.25 -22.80 -2.83
C ASP A 106 9.65 -21.65 -3.77
N GLY A 107 10.70 -21.85 -4.59
CA GLY A 107 11.24 -20.80 -5.47
C GLY A 107 12.42 -20.02 -4.87
N GLY A 108 12.80 -20.31 -3.63
CA GLY A 108 14.00 -19.76 -2.99
C GLY A 108 13.73 -18.53 -2.12
N PRO A 109 14.77 -18.00 -1.44
CA PRO A 109 14.62 -16.90 -0.50
C PRO A 109 14.16 -15.63 -1.23
N VAL A 110 13.13 -14.97 -0.70
CA VAL A 110 12.64 -13.67 -1.17
C VAL A 110 12.49 -12.73 0.02
N ARG A 111 13.08 -11.54 -0.07
CA ARG A 111 12.99 -10.51 0.96
C ARG A 111 11.70 -9.73 0.81
N ILE A 112 10.74 -9.92 1.72
CA ILE A 112 9.50 -9.15 1.72
C ILE A 112 9.82 -7.75 2.26
N THR A 113 9.52 -6.73 1.47
CA THR A 113 10.02 -5.38 1.69
C THR A 113 8.84 -4.41 1.85
N PRO A 114 8.23 -4.36 3.05
CA PRO A 114 7.18 -3.39 3.36
C PRO A 114 7.71 -1.96 3.31
N LEU A 115 7.06 -1.11 2.54
CA LEU A 115 7.43 0.28 2.30
C LEU A 115 6.33 1.22 2.81
N PHE A 116 6.75 2.39 3.27
CA PHE A 116 5.87 3.55 3.41
C PHE A 116 6.55 4.72 2.70
N ILE A 117 6.06 5.06 1.50
CA ILE A 117 6.60 6.10 0.62
C ILE A 117 5.71 7.35 0.55
N GLY A 118 4.39 7.18 0.44
CA GLY A 118 3.48 8.30 0.16
C GLY A 118 3.52 8.75 -1.31
N TYR A 119 3.26 10.02 -1.55
CA TYR A 119 3.28 10.67 -2.87
C TYR A 119 3.79 12.10 -2.78
N ASP A 120 4.28 12.63 -3.89
CA ASP A 120 4.88 13.96 -3.96
C ASP A 120 4.33 14.85 -5.10
N TYR A 121 3.16 14.49 -5.64
CA TYR A 121 2.47 15.19 -6.74
C TYR A 121 3.24 15.20 -8.08
N THR A 122 4.28 14.39 -8.23
CA THR A 122 5.04 14.30 -9.49
C THR A 122 4.27 13.58 -10.61
N PHE A 123 3.29 12.75 -10.27
CA PHE A 123 2.34 12.16 -11.22
C PHE A 123 1.26 13.18 -11.67
N ARG A 124 1.72 14.33 -12.17
CA ARG A 124 0.90 15.52 -12.49
C ARG A 124 -0.23 15.22 -13.47
N ALA A 125 -1.33 15.93 -13.33
CA ALA A 125 -2.45 15.88 -14.26
C ALA A 125 -2.01 16.18 -15.71
N PRO A 126 -2.67 15.59 -16.73
CA PRO A 126 -2.32 15.85 -18.13
C PRO A 126 -2.36 17.35 -18.47
N GLY A 127 -1.30 17.85 -19.09
CA GLY A 127 -1.21 19.25 -19.53
C GLY A 127 -0.77 20.25 -18.47
N THR A 128 -0.33 19.80 -17.29
CA THR A 128 0.23 20.66 -16.23
C THR A 128 1.73 20.41 -16.03
N ALA A 129 2.47 21.44 -15.63
CA ALA A 129 3.93 21.40 -15.47
C ALA A 129 4.36 21.48 -14.00
N THR A 130 3.55 22.10 -13.13
CA THR A 130 3.86 22.25 -11.70
C THR A 130 2.82 21.57 -10.80
N LYS A 131 3.17 21.40 -9.52
CA LYS A 131 2.24 20.90 -8.49
C LYS A 131 1.02 21.82 -8.38
N GLU A 132 1.25 23.12 -8.38
CA GLU A 132 0.22 24.15 -8.23
C GLU A 132 -0.77 24.12 -9.40
N GLU A 133 -0.27 24.00 -10.64
CA GLU A 133 -1.11 23.86 -11.83
C GLU A 133 -1.92 22.57 -11.81
N SER A 134 -1.30 21.45 -11.39
CA SER A 134 -1.96 20.14 -11.28
C SER A 134 -3.08 20.14 -10.24
N LEU A 135 -2.85 20.75 -9.08
CA LEU A 135 -3.85 20.91 -8.03
C LEU A 135 -4.96 21.88 -8.46
N ALA A 136 -4.61 23.01 -9.08
CA ALA A 136 -5.60 23.95 -9.60
C ALA A 136 -6.50 23.30 -10.67
N TYR A 137 -5.94 22.44 -11.51
CA TYR A 137 -6.71 21.67 -12.49
C TYR A 137 -7.68 20.70 -11.82
N ALA A 138 -7.22 19.92 -10.83
CA ALA A 138 -8.05 19.04 -10.03
C ALA A 138 -9.20 19.77 -9.30
N HIS A 139 -8.91 20.93 -8.69
CA HIS A 139 -9.94 21.77 -8.08
C HIS A 139 -10.96 22.28 -9.10
N LYS A 140 -10.52 22.64 -10.30
CA LYS A 140 -11.40 23.09 -11.39
C LYS A 140 -12.31 21.98 -11.91
N THR A 141 -11.84 20.73 -11.96
CA THR A 141 -12.63 19.57 -12.43
C THR A 141 -13.45 18.91 -11.32
N GLY A 142 -13.21 19.27 -10.06
CA GLY A 142 -13.87 18.68 -8.89
C GLY A 142 -13.30 17.31 -8.49
N VAL A 143 -12.15 16.90 -9.04
CA VAL A 143 -11.47 15.65 -8.72
C VAL A 143 -10.36 15.94 -7.72
N VAL A 144 -10.69 15.98 -6.43
CA VAL A 144 -9.75 16.29 -5.35
C VAL A 144 -9.71 15.13 -4.36
N CYS A 145 -8.52 14.64 -4.03
CA CYS A 145 -8.36 13.58 -3.05
C CYS A 145 -8.72 14.05 -1.63
N THR A 146 -9.43 13.20 -0.89
CA THR A 146 -9.84 13.44 0.50
C THR A 146 -8.65 13.63 1.43
N ASP A 147 -7.49 13.09 1.08
CA ASP A 147 -6.22 13.28 1.77
C ASP A 147 -5.91 14.75 2.04
N GLU A 148 -6.29 15.66 1.13
CA GLU A 148 -6.06 17.11 1.26
C GLU A 148 -6.62 17.67 2.58
N TYR A 149 -7.64 17.03 3.14
CA TYR A 149 -8.33 17.47 4.34
C TYR A 149 -7.98 16.65 5.59
N TYR A 150 -7.63 15.36 5.45
CA TYR A 150 -7.50 14.45 6.58
C TYR A 150 -6.11 13.85 6.77
N LEU A 151 -5.30 13.73 5.71
CA LEU A 151 -3.94 13.22 5.80
C LEU A 151 -3.02 14.39 6.14
N HIS A 152 -2.75 14.63 7.41
CA HIS A 152 -1.87 15.73 7.81
C HIS A 152 -0.39 15.32 7.70
N PRO A 153 0.51 16.17 7.18
CA PRO A 153 1.93 15.81 7.01
C PRO A 153 2.81 16.17 8.23
N ASP A 154 2.24 16.68 9.32
CA ASP A 154 2.99 17.18 10.49
C ASP A 154 4.10 16.19 10.93
N PRO A 155 5.33 16.67 11.22
CA PRO A 155 5.77 18.06 11.27
C PRO A 155 6.26 18.63 9.92
N HIS A 156 6.13 17.88 8.82
CA HIS A 156 6.62 18.30 7.52
C HIS A 156 5.76 19.44 6.95
N PRO A 157 6.35 20.37 6.17
CA PRO A 157 5.58 21.43 5.52
C PRO A 157 4.52 20.91 4.55
N GLY A 158 4.79 19.79 3.87
CA GLY A 158 3.89 19.17 2.91
C GLY A 158 4.01 17.64 2.88
N ARG A 159 2.99 17.00 2.31
CA ARG A 159 2.97 15.53 2.08
C ARG A 159 4.11 15.10 1.15
N ASP A 160 4.49 15.98 0.23
CA ASP A 160 5.59 15.75 -0.69
C ASP A 160 6.97 15.86 -0.02
N ASP A 161 7.13 16.73 0.99
CA ASP A 161 8.34 16.74 1.82
C ASP A 161 8.47 15.43 2.61
N TRP A 162 7.36 15.00 3.24
CA TRP A 162 7.33 13.75 3.96
C TRP A 162 7.63 12.56 3.03
N CYS A 163 7.03 12.53 1.84
CA CYS A 163 7.32 11.51 0.83
C CYS A 163 8.80 11.47 0.45
N ARG A 164 9.42 12.62 0.17
CA ARG A 164 10.85 12.70 -0.18
C ARG A 164 11.75 12.18 0.96
N GLU A 165 11.44 12.50 2.21
CA GLU A 165 12.15 11.96 3.37
C GLU A 165 11.99 10.43 3.46
N ARG A 166 10.77 9.93 3.32
CA ARG A 166 10.48 8.49 3.31
C ARG A 166 11.21 7.74 2.19
N VAL A 167 11.28 8.31 0.99
CA VAL A 167 12.07 7.78 -0.13
C VAL A 167 13.55 7.70 0.25
N ALA A 168 14.12 8.75 0.84
CA ALA A 168 15.53 8.79 1.20
C ALA A 168 15.89 7.72 2.25
N ILE A 169 15.12 7.65 3.34
CA ILE A 169 15.32 6.66 4.42
C ILE A 169 15.18 5.24 3.85
N THR A 170 14.16 5.00 3.03
CA THR A 170 13.93 3.67 2.46
C THR A 170 15.07 3.28 1.52
N ARG A 171 15.53 4.19 0.66
CA ARG A 171 16.64 3.92 -0.26
C ARG A 171 17.92 3.51 0.47
N GLU A 172 18.27 4.20 1.56
CA GLU A 172 19.43 3.84 2.39
C GLU A 172 19.33 2.39 2.91
N ARG A 173 18.14 1.98 3.35
CA ARG A 173 17.90 0.60 3.81
C ARG A 173 17.97 -0.43 2.68
N LEU A 174 17.46 -0.10 1.49
CA LEU A 174 17.56 -0.98 0.33
C LEU A 174 19.01 -1.15 -0.14
N ASP A 175 19.78 -0.06 -0.17
CA ASP A 175 21.19 -0.06 -0.57
C ASP A 175 22.08 -0.86 0.41
N ALA A 176 21.67 -1.01 1.67
CA ALA A 176 22.38 -1.78 2.70
C ALA A 176 22.06 -3.29 2.69
N CYS A 177 21.04 -3.72 1.95
CA CYS A 177 20.61 -5.13 1.93
C CYS A 177 21.51 -6.00 1.03
N ASP A 178 21.63 -7.30 1.36
CA ASP A 178 22.33 -8.27 0.50
C ASP A 178 21.61 -8.42 -0.86
N PRO A 179 22.27 -8.09 -1.99
CA PRO A 179 21.69 -8.18 -3.32
C PRO A 179 21.53 -9.62 -3.83
N SER A 180 22.03 -10.64 -3.11
CA SER A 180 21.85 -12.05 -3.51
C SER A 180 20.41 -12.55 -3.32
N VAL A 181 19.65 -11.89 -2.42
CA VAL A 181 18.25 -12.22 -2.15
C VAL A 181 17.35 -11.16 -2.81
N PRO A 182 16.45 -11.53 -3.73
CA PRO A 182 15.60 -10.58 -4.42
C PRO A 182 14.53 -9.97 -3.49
N PHE A 183 14.16 -8.72 -3.76
CA PHE A 183 13.11 -7.99 -3.05
C PHE A 183 11.73 -8.30 -3.65
N LEU A 184 10.76 -8.58 -2.79
CA LEU A 184 9.35 -8.39 -3.09
C LEU A 184 8.94 -7.04 -2.49
N PHE A 185 8.81 -6.03 -3.33
CA PHE A 185 8.36 -4.72 -2.88
C PHE A 185 6.87 -4.77 -2.52
N VAL A 186 6.52 -4.14 -1.40
CA VAL A 186 5.14 -3.98 -0.94
C VAL A 186 4.94 -2.51 -0.57
N ASN A 187 4.08 -1.81 -1.29
CA ASN A 187 3.74 -0.42 -0.99
C ASN A 187 2.27 -0.22 -1.36
N HIS A 188 1.54 0.62 -0.62
CA HIS A 188 0.15 0.88 -0.99
C HIS A 188 0.04 1.51 -2.39
N TYR A 189 0.90 2.49 -2.70
CA TYR A 189 0.98 3.13 -4.00
C TYR A 189 1.84 2.34 -4.99
N PRO A 190 1.52 2.34 -6.30
CA PRO A 190 2.41 1.78 -7.31
C PRO A 190 3.76 2.51 -7.34
N LEU A 191 4.86 1.77 -7.54
CA LEU A 191 6.21 2.37 -7.67
C LEU A 191 6.45 3.04 -9.03
N VAL A 192 5.58 2.78 -10.02
CA VAL A 192 5.67 3.35 -11.35
C VAL A 192 4.36 4.04 -11.72
N ARG A 193 4.42 4.99 -12.65
CA ARG A 193 3.25 5.78 -13.05
C ARG A 193 2.25 5.01 -13.91
N ASP A 194 2.71 4.06 -14.71
CA ASP A 194 1.91 3.38 -15.75
C ASP A 194 0.56 2.83 -15.28
N PRO A 195 0.44 2.23 -14.07
CA PRO A 195 -0.83 1.81 -13.53
C PRO A 195 -1.91 2.91 -13.48
N THR A 196 -1.53 4.18 -13.30
CA THR A 196 -2.50 5.29 -13.19
C THR A 196 -3.05 5.72 -14.54
N ARG A 197 -2.45 5.31 -15.67
CA ARG A 197 -2.87 5.73 -17.03
C ARG A 197 -4.27 5.24 -17.43
N VAL A 198 -4.83 4.26 -16.71
CA VAL A 198 -6.18 3.75 -16.96
C VAL A 198 -7.23 4.33 -16.02
N LEU A 199 -6.85 5.25 -15.13
CA LEU A 199 -7.80 5.91 -14.24
C LEU A 199 -8.86 6.63 -15.07
N HIS A 200 -10.12 6.51 -14.65
CA HIS A 200 -11.23 7.21 -15.29
C HIS A 200 -11.04 8.73 -15.24
N TYR A 201 -10.47 9.19 -14.13
CA TYR A 201 -10.14 10.60 -13.85
C TYR A 201 -8.61 10.71 -13.71
N PRO A 202 -7.87 11.10 -14.77
CA PRO A 202 -6.41 11.04 -14.80
C PRO A 202 -5.72 12.10 -13.92
N GLU A 203 -6.44 13.11 -13.47
CA GLU A 203 -6.01 14.15 -12.54
C GLU A 203 -5.79 13.59 -11.15
N PHE A 204 -6.47 12.50 -10.80
CA PHE A 204 -6.28 11.82 -9.52
C PHE A 204 -4.89 11.18 -9.38
N ALA A 205 -4.18 10.94 -10.49
CA ALA A 205 -2.87 10.30 -10.49
C ALA A 205 -1.83 11.00 -9.59
N GLN A 206 -1.97 12.31 -9.35
CA GLN A 206 -1.04 13.10 -8.53
C GLN A 206 -0.99 12.67 -7.05
N TRP A 207 -2.00 11.93 -6.57
CA TRP A 207 -2.03 11.34 -5.22
C TRP A 207 -1.63 9.86 -5.22
N CYS A 208 -1.16 9.31 -6.34
CA CYS A 208 -0.95 7.87 -6.51
C CYS A 208 0.53 7.42 -6.48
N GLY A 209 1.47 8.28 -6.07
CA GLY A 209 2.88 7.90 -5.93
C GLY A 209 3.88 9.02 -6.25
N THR A 210 5.11 8.63 -6.55
CA THR A 210 6.24 9.53 -6.86
C THR A 210 7.07 8.97 -8.02
N GLU A 211 7.65 9.86 -8.83
CA GLU A 211 8.63 9.49 -9.88
C GLU A 211 9.97 9.02 -9.29
N LEU A 212 10.25 9.25 -8.00
CA LEU A 212 11.53 8.92 -7.35
C LEU A 212 11.78 7.42 -7.15
N THR A 213 10.74 6.60 -7.33
CA THR A 213 10.80 5.13 -7.20
C THR A 213 10.66 4.41 -8.53
N ALA A 214 10.59 5.15 -9.65
CA ALA A 214 10.25 4.62 -10.97
C ALA A 214 11.25 3.58 -11.53
N ASP A 215 12.47 3.55 -11.02
CA ASP A 215 13.51 2.59 -11.41
C ASP A 215 13.75 1.48 -10.39
N TRP A 216 13.10 1.50 -9.21
CA TRP A 216 13.44 0.60 -8.10
C TRP A 216 13.33 -0.87 -8.47
N HIS A 217 12.32 -1.26 -9.26
CA HIS A 217 12.13 -2.65 -9.70
C HIS A 217 13.22 -3.15 -10.66
N THR A 218 13.99 -2.26 -11.28
CA THR A 218 15.14 -2.63 -12.14
C THR A 218 16.48 -2.37 -11.48
N ARG A 219 16.55 -1.37 -10.60
CA ARG A 219 17.74 -1.00 -9.84
C ARG A 219 18.10 -2.06 -8.80
N TYR A 220 17.10 -2.66 -8.15
CA TYR A 220 17.27 -3.72 -7.18
C TYR A 220 16.84 -5.07 -7.78
N PRO A 221 17.47 -6.19 -7.38
CA PRO A 221 17.04 -7.53 -7.80
C PRO A 221 15.62 -7.77 -7.28
N THR A 222 14.63 -7.77 -8.16
CA THR A 222 13.21 -7.70 -7.75
C THR A 222 12.45 -8.94 -8.19
N ALA A 223 11.81 -9.63 -7.23
CA ALA A 223 10.93 -10.77 -7.47
C ALA A 223 9.51 -10.35 -7.88
N GLY A 224 9.08 -9.16 -7.46
CA GLY A 224 7.76 -8.61 -7.82
C GLY A 224 7.42 -7.36 -7.02
N MET A 225 6.27 -6.77 -7.34
CA MET A 225 5.69 -5.63 -6.64
C MET A 225 4.23 -5.89 -6.28
N VAL A 226 3.85 -5.62 -5.04
CA VAL A 226 2.48 -5.72 -4.52
C VAL A 226 1.99 -4.35 -4.10
N TYR A 227 0.86 -3.91 -4.63
CA TYR A 227 0.27 -2.61 -4.32
C TYR A 227 -1.27 -2.63 -4.36
N GLY A 228 -1.89 -1.53 -3.95
CA GLY A 228 -3.33 -1.32 -3.89
C GLY A 228 -3.71 0.06 -4.44
N HIS A 229 -4.51 0.81 -3.67
CA HIS A 229 -4.86 2.24 -3.85
C HIS A 229 -5.77 2.55 -5.04
N LEU A 230 -5.52 1.93 -6.19
CA LEU A 230 -6.21 2.27 -7.43
C LEU A 230 -7.61 1.66 -7.50
N HIS A 231 -7.88 0.62 -6.71
CA HIS A 231 -9.09 -0.19 -6.78
C HIS A 231 -9.28 -0.81 -8.18
N ILE A 232 -8.17 -1.22 -8.80
CA ILE A 232 -8.14 -1.86 -10.12
C ILE A 232 -7.35 -3.17 -10.02
N PRO A 233 -7.94 -4.24 -9.45
CA PRO A 233 -7.25 -5.51 -9.24
C PRO A 233 -6.82 -6.13 -10.56
N ARG A 234 -5.50 -6.23 -10.77
CA ARG A 234 -4.92 -6.77 -12.01
C ARG A 234 -3.46 -7.17 -11.83
N ILE A 235 -2.91 -7.73 -12.89
CA ILE A 235 -1.49 -8.05 -13.00
C ILE A 235 -0.94 -7.31 -14.22
N THR A 236 0.15 -6.59 -14.02
CA THR A 236 0.92 -5.94 -15.09
C THR A 236 2.38 -6.37 -15.03
N HIS A 237 3.12 -6.13 -16.10
CA HIS A 237 4.55 -6.40 -16.17
C HIS A 237 5.28 -5.14 -16.59
N HIS A 238 6.32 -4.78 -15.85
CA HIS A 238 7.16 -3.61 -16.10
C HIS A 238 8.61 -4.10 -16.09
N ASP A 239 9.30 -3.98 -17.24
CA ASP A 239 10.69 -4.42 -17.40
C ASP A 239 10.91 -5.90 -16.99
N GLY A 240 9.91 -6.75 -17.26
CA GLY A 240 9.92 -8.17 -16.89
C GLY A 240 9.51 -8.46 -15.44
N VAL A 241 9.36 -7.46 -14.59
CA VAL A 241 8.92 -7.61 -13.19
C VAL A 241 7.39 -7.63 -13.11
N LYS A 242 6.84 -8.60 -12.38
CA LYS A 242 5.39 -8.74 -12.15
C LYS A 242 4.92 -7.77 -11.07
N PHE A 243 3.95 -6.92 -11.43
CA PHE A 243 3.26 -6.00 -10.54
C PHE A 243 1.84 -6.52 -10.32
N GLN A 244 1.41 -6.61 -9.06
CA GLN A 244 0.11 -7.14 -8.69
C GLN A 244 -0.64 -6.08 -7.87
N GLU A 245 -1.76 -5.63 -8.42
CA GLU A 245 -2.74 -4.83 -7.69
C GLU A 245 -3.70 -5.78 -6.98
N VAL A 246 -3.76 -5.66 -5.66
CA VAL A 246 -4.40 -6.63 -4.76
C VAL A 246 -5.57 -6.05 -3.96
N SER A 247 -6.15 -4.95 -4.44
CA SER A 247 -7.27 -4.28 -3.78
C SER A 247 -8.52 -5.14 -3.72
N LEU A 248 -9.25 -5.03 -2.61
CA LEU A 248 -10.66 -5.42 -2.53
C LEU A 248 -11.55 -4.28 -3.03
N GLY A 249 -11.29 -3.07 -2.54
CA GLY A 249 -12.06 -1.88 -2.86
C GLY A 249 -13.40 -1.79 -2.12
N TYR A 250 -14.22 -0.81 -2.48
CA TYR A 250 -15.50 -0.57 -1.83
C TYR A 250 -16.57 -1.58 -2.28
N PRO A 251 -17.61 -1.84 -1.45
CA PRO A 251 -18.69 -2.76 -1.79
C PRO A 251 -19.31 -2.55 -3.16
N ARG A 252 -19.51 -1.30 -3.58
CA ARG A 252 -20.12 -1.00 -4.88
C ARG A 252 -19.24 -1.39 -6.06
N GLU A 253 -17.92 -1.39 -5.89
CA GLU A 253 -16.94 -1.67 -6.93
C GLU A 253 -16.81 -3.17 -7.15
N TRP A 254 -16.49 -3.94 -6.11
CA TRP A 254 -16.36 -5.39 -6.25
C TRP A 254 -17.70 -6.09 -6.45
N LYS A 255 -18.86 -5.53 -6.04
CA LYS A 255 -20.18 -6.05 -6.45
C LYS A 255 -20.42 -5.92 -7.95
N ARG A 256 -19.81 -4.91 -8.60
CA ARG A 256 -19.94 -4.67 -10.04
C ARG A 256 -18.94 -5.47 -10.86
N HIS A 257 -17.69 -5.53 -10.41
CA HIS A 257 -16.57 -6.09 -11.17
C HIS A 257 -16.16 -7.50 -10.73
N GLY A 258 -16.68 -7.95 -9.58
CA GLY A 258 -16.23 -9.18 -8.92
C GLY A 258 -14.79 -9.05 -8.41
N ASN A 259 -14.25 -10.18 -7.97
CA ASN A 259 -12.85 -10.33 -7.61
C ASN A 259 -12.26 -11.39 -8.56
N PRO A 260 -11.84 -11.01 -9.79
CA PRO A 260 -11.56 -11.94 -10.92
C PRO A 260 -10.37 -12.90 -10.70
N HIS A 261 -9.87 -12.94 -9.48
CA HIS A 261 -8.50 -13.13 -9.15
C HIS A 261 -8.33 -13.66 -7.71
N GLY A 262 -9.46 -13.96 -7.05
CA GLY A 262 -9.54 -14.29 -5.64
C GLY A 262 -9.49 -13.07 -4.72
N LEU A 263 -9.93 -13.26 -3.48
CA LEU A 263 -9.78 -12.27 -2.40
C LEU A 263 -8.33 -12.22 -1.92
N LEU A 264 -7.77 -13.39 -1.59
CA LEU A 264 -6.36 -13.53 -1.21
C LEU A 264 -5.52 -13.85 -2.45
N ARG A 265 -4.65 -12.92 -2.83
CA ARG A 265 -3.79 -13.05 -4.00
C ARG A 265 -2.58 -13.90 -3.65
N ARG A 266 -2.30 -14.93 -4.45
CA ARG A 266 -1.05 -15.69 -4.32
C ARG A 266 0.10 -14.87 -4.91
N ILE A 267 1.10 -14.58 -4.08
CA ILE A 267 2.27 -13.78 -4.47
C ILE A 267 3.50 -14.67 -4.64
N LEU A 268 3.79 -15.50 -3.65
CA LEU A 268 4.86 -16.49 -3.62
C LEU A 268 4.30 -17.90 -3.30
N PRO A 269 4.88 -19.00 -3.83
CA PRO A 269 5.81 -18.99 -4.97
C PRO A 269 5.17 -18.28 -6.16
N THR A 270 5.98 -17.58 -6.97
CA THR A 270 5.47 -16.86 -8.14
C THR A 270 4.75 -17.87 -9.04
N PRO A 271 3.42 -17.75 -9.26
CA PRO A 271 2.71 -18.72 -10.06
C PRO A 271 3.31 -18.75 -11.47
N GLU A 272 3.66 -19.93 -12.00
CA GLU A 272 4.26 -20.11 -13.33
C GLU A 272 3.40 -19.51 -14.48
N ARG A 273 2.13 -19.19 -14.21
CA ARG A 273 1.19 -18.56 -15.14
C ARG A 273 0.22 -17.62 -14.43
N VAL A 274 0.17 -16.36 -14.88
CA VAL A 274 -1.08 -15.61 -15.07
C VAL A 274 -0.93 -14.79 -16.35
#